data_AF-A0A251S618-F1
#
_entry.id   AF-A0A251S618-F1
#
_cell.length_a   1.000
_cell.length_b   1.000
_cell.length_c   1.000
_cell.angle_alpha   90.00
_cell.angle_beta   90.00
_cell.angle_gamma   90.00
#
_symmetry.space_group_name_H-M   'P 1'
#
loop_
_entity.id
_entity.type
_entity.pdbx_description
1 polymer ?
#
loop_
_entity_poly.entity_id
_entity_poly.type
_entity_poly.pdbx_seq_one_letter_code
_entity_poly.pdbx_strand_id
1 'polypeptide(L)'
;MPFNFFFIPKIFNPRLCRAKGSPGPDCCKKKCVNVKTDKQNCGLCGKKCKHQEICCNGKCVNLMTDKRNCGGCNNRCKRANSCMSGMCSYA
;
A
#
# COMPACT_ATOMS: atom_id res chain seq x y z
N MET A 1 -12.96 -0.88 30.60
CA MET A 1 -11.85 -1.84 30.79
C MET A 1 -10.58 -1.20 30.24
N PRO A 2 -9.67 -0.67 31.08
CA PRO A 2 -8.50 0.03 30.60
C PRO A 2 -7.44 -1.01 30.22
N PHE A 3 -7.15 -1.14 28.93
CA PHE A 3 -5.98 -1.89 28.48
C PHE A 3 -4.73 -1.10 28.90
N ASN A 4 -4.11 -1.56 29.97
CA ASN A 4 -2.92 -0.96 30.57
C ASN A 4 -1.73 -1.20 29.62
N PHE A 5 -1.26 -0.13 28.97
CA PHE A 5 -0.29 -0.16 27.87
C PHE A 5 1.17 -0.40 28.29
N PHE A 6 1.45 -0.66 29.58
CA PHE A 6 2.81 -0.52 30.11
C PHE A 6 3.70 -1.78 30.10
N PHE A 7 3.18 -2.97 29.77
CA PHE A 7 4.01 -4.19 29.74
C PHE A 7 3.62 -5.12 28.58
N ILE A 8 4.20 -4.94 27.39
CA ILE A 8 4.39 -6.06 26.46
C ILE A 8 5.90 -6.18 26.17
N PRO A 9 6.53 -7.33 26.48
CA PRO A 9 7.97 -7.52 26.38
C PRO A 9 8.49 -7.31 24.96
N LYS A 10 9.79 -7.01 24.86
CA LYS A 10 10.60 -6.87 23.63
C LYS A 10 10.69 -8.14 22.76
N ILE A 11 9.57 -8.77 22.43
CA ILE A 11 9.48 -9.86 21.46
C ILE A 11 8.41 -9.42 20.47
N PHE A 12 8.84 -8.96 19.30
CA PHE A 12 7.99 -8.36 18.29
C PHE A 12 6.95 -9.39 17.81
N ASN A 13 5.79 -9.42 18.47
CA ASN A 13 4.74 -10.38 18.18
C ASN A 13 4.00 -9.90 16.91
N PRO A 14 3.98 -10.69 15.81
CA PRO A 14 3.33 -10.29 14.55
C PRO A 14 1.84 -9.97 14.70
N ARG A 15 1.22 -10.41 15.80
CA ARG A 15 -0.19 -10.12 16.11
C ARG A 15 -0.44 -8.66 16.54
N LEU A 16 0.57 -7.96 17.04
CA LEU A 16 0.46 -6.54 17.41
C LEU A 16 0.12 -5.65 16.22
N CYS A 17 0.64 -5.97 15.03
CA CYS A 17 0.38 -5.20 13.82
C CYS A 17 -1.09 -5.25 13.37
N ARG A 18 -1.85 -6.25 13.81
CA ARG A 18 -3.29 -6.33 13.55
C ARG A 18 -4.14 -5.56 14.58
N ALA A 19 -3.51 -5.01 15.61
CA ALA A 19 -4.22 -4.19 16.59
C ALA A 19 -4.72 -2.89 15.94
N LYS A 20 -5.91 -2.44 16.37
CA LYS A 20 -6.53 -1.21 15.91
C LYS A 20 -5.63 -0.01 16.22
N GLY A 21 -5.30 0.79 15.22
CA GLY A 21 -4.37 1.93 15.32
C GLY A 21 -2.94 1.63 14.86
N SER A 22 -2.62 0.37 14.53
CA SER A 22 -1.35 0.05 13.88
C SER A 22 -1.29 0.60 12.44
N PRO A 23 -0.11 1.00 11.94
CA PRO A 23 0.05 1.49 10.56
C PRO A 23 -0.30 0.47 9.47
N GLY A 24 -0.30 -0.81 9.82
CA GLY A 24 -0.73 -1.89 8.94
C GLY A 24 -0.52 -3.27 9.57
N PRO A 25 -1.11 -4.32 8.98
CA PRO A 25 -1.15 -5.67 9.54
C PRO A 25 0.16 -6.46 9.34
N ASP A 26 1.07 -5.98 8.49
CA ASP A 26 2.25 -6.72 8.06
C ASP A 26 3.46 -6.34 8.91
N CYS A 27 4.20 -7.35 9.38
CA CYS A 27 5.44 -7.17 10.13
C CYS A 27 6.61 -7.05 9.16
N CYS A 28 7.29 -5.90 9.13
CA CYS A 28 8.53 -5.69 8.40
C CYS A 28 9.60 -5.12 9.33
N LYS A 29 10.68 -5.88 9.59
CA LYS A 29 11.85 -5.44 10.38
C LYS A 29 11.47 -4.79 11.73
N LYS A 30 10.60 -5.44 12.51
CA LYS A 30 10.08 -4.93 13.80
C LYS A 30 9.28 -3.62 13.68
N LYS A 31 8.69 -3.36 12.50
CA LYS A 31 7.70 -2.30 12.29
C LYS A 31 6.46 -2.90 11.66
N CYS A 32 5.31 -2.33 12.00
CA CYS A 32 4.04 -2.67 11.38
C CYS A 32 3.84 -1.76 10.18
N VAL A 33 3.63 -2.35 9.00
CA VAL A 33 3.40 -1.65 7.74
C VAL A 33 2.24 -2.29 7.01
N ASN A 34 1.77 -1.64 5.97
CA ASN A 34 0.75 -2.20 5.09
C ASN A 34 1.36 -2.48 3.73
N VAL A 35 1.64 -3.74 3.42
CA VAL A 35 2.29 -4.07 2.13
C VAL A 35 1.40 -3.77 0.93
N LYS A 36 0.12 -3.46 1.13
CA LYS A 36 -0.81 -3.15 0.04
C LYS A 36 -0.80 -1.69 -0.37
N THR A 37 -0.36 -0.79 0.50
CA THR A 37 -0.44 0.66 0.30
C THR A 37 0.91 1.37 0.54
N ASP A 38 1.82 0.76 1.29
CA ASP A 38 3.14 1.32 1.57
C ASP A 38 4.05 1.19 0.33
N LYS A 39 4.46 2.33 -0.21
CA LYS A 39 5.37 2.42 -1.37
C LYS A 39 6.74 1.76 -1.14
N GLN A 40 7.20 1.69 0.11
CA GLN A 40 8.50 1.14 0.49
C GLN A 40 8.44 -0.35 0.82
N ASN A 41 7.23 -0.90 0.99
CA ASN A 41 7.00 -2.30 1.37
C ASN A 41 5.95 -2.96 0.47
N CYS A 42 5.93 -2.64 -0.83
CA CYS A 42 4.81 -2.97 -1.69
C CYS A 42 4.78 -4.44 -2.15
N GLY A 43 3.81 -5.20 -1.64
CA GLY A 43 3.63 -6.64 -1.87
C GLY A 43 4.55 -7.52 -1.04
N LEU A 44 5.68 -6.98 -0.56
CA LEU A 44 6.60 -7.63 0.35
C LEU A 44 7.50 -6.59 1.04
N CYS A 45 8.00 -6.95 2.22
CA CYS A 45 8.85 -6.08 3.03
C CYS A 45 10.11 -5.62 2.26
N GLY A 46 10.39 -4.31 2.30
CA GLY A 46 11.55 -3.72 1.64
C GLY A 46 11.45 -3.60 0.11
N LYS A 47 10.34 -4.02 -0.50
CA LYS A 47 10.11 -3.78 -1.93
C LYS A 47 9.62 -2.37 -2.16
N LYS A 48 10.54 -1.51 -2.58
CA LYS A 48 10.25 -0.13 -2.97
C LYS A 48 9.78 -0.05 -4.41
N CYS A 49 8.67 0.64 -4.65
CA CYS A 49 8.23 0.96 -6.01
C CYS A 49 9.16 1.98 -6.67
N LYS A 50 9.25 1.95 -8.01
CA LYS A 50 10.09 2.88 -8.77
C LYS A 50 9.58 4.32 -8.66
N HIS A 51 10.34 5.25 -9.23
CA HIS A 51 9.93 6.64 -9.33
C HIS A 51 8.61 6.73 -10.12
N GLN A 52 7.68 7.60 -9.68
CA GLN A 52 6.32 7.74 -10.21
C GLN A 52 5.36 6.53 -10.06
N GLU A 53 5.82 5.41 -9.48
CA GLU A 53 4.93 4.32 -9.09
C GLU A 53 4.40 4.51 -7.66
N ILE A 54 3.21 3.99 -7.42
CA ILE A 54 2.62 3.85 -6.09
C ILE A 54 2.27 2.40 -5.80
N CYS A 55 2.08 2.07 -4.53
CA CYS A 55 1.63 0.74 -4.15
C CYS A 55 0.10 0.66 -4.17
N CYS A 56 -0.44 -0.12 -5.10
CA CYS A 56 -1.86 -0.44 -5.19
C CYS A 56 -2.06 -1.93 -5.02
N ASN A 57 -2.78 -2.33 -3.97
CA ASN A 57 -3.10 -3.72 -3.66
C ASN A 57 -1.86 -4.64 -3.62
N GLY A 58 -0.72 -4.12 -3.19
CA GLY A 58 0.54 -4.87 -3.12
C GLY A 58 1.29 -4.99 -4.44
N LYS A 59 0.91 -4.19 -5.44
CA LYS A 59 1.63 -4.08 -6.70
C LYS A 59 2.05 -2.63 -6.93
N CYS A 60 3.28 -2.46 -7.39
CA CYS A 60 3.74 -1.17 -7.86
C CYS A 60 3.11 -0.90 -9.22
N VAL A 61 2.36 0.20 -9.32
CA VAL A 61 1.66 0.60 -10.54
C VAL A 61 1.91 2.08 -10.79
N ASN A 62 1.96 2.46 -12.06
CA ASN A 62 2.12 3.86 -12.45
C ASN A 62 0.74 4.45 -12.77
N LEU A 63 0.29 5.39 -11.93
CA LEU A 63 -1.04 6.00 -12.12
C LEU A 63 -1.14 6.85 -13.39
N MET A 64 -0.01 7.21 -14.00
CA MET A 64 0.02 8.10 -15.15
C MET A 64 -0.23 7.37 -16.46
N THR A 65 0.04 6.06 -16.50
CA THR A 65 0.03 5.23 -17.72
C THR A 65 -0.77 3.94 -17.55
N ASP A 66 -0.98 3.46 -16.33
CA ASP A 66 -1.75 2.24 -16.08
C ASP A 66 -3.24 2.49 -16.26
N LYS A 67 -3.80 1.94 -17.35
CA LYS A 67 -5.23 1.99 -17.66
C LYS A 67 -6.15 1.42 -16.58
N ARG A 68 -5.66 0.52 -15.71
CA ARG A 68 -6.42 -0.08 -14.61
C ARG A 68 -6.31 0.70 -13.31
N ASN A 69 -5.36 1.63 -13.21
CA ASN A 69 -5.06 2.42 -12.02
C ASN A 69 -4.87 3.90 -12.38
N CYS A 70 -5.64 4.43 -13.32
CA CYS A 70 -5.39 5.76 -13.87
C CYS A 70 -5.78 6.85 -12.88
N GLY A 71 -4.82 7.67 -12.44
CA GLY A 71 -5.04 8.70 -11.41
C GLY A 71 -5.33 8.17 -9.99
N GLY A 72 -5.47 6.86 -9.81
CA GLY A 72 -5.73 6.26 -8.50
C GLY A 72 -5.79 4.73 -8.54
N CYS A 73 -5.56 4.08 -7.39
CA CYS A 73 -5.64 2.63 -7.29
C CYS A 73 -7.04 2.11 -7.66
N ASN A 74 -7.11 1.05 -8.47
CA ASN A 74 -8.34 0.46 -8.98
C ASN A 74 -9.21 1.41 -9.84
N ASN A 75 -8.65 2.54 -10.31
CA ASN A 75 -9.38 3.45 -11.19
C ASN A 75 -9.19 3.08 -12.65
N ARG A 76 -10.05 2.18 -13.15
CA ARG A 76 -9.96 1.68 -14.51
C ARG A 76 -10.68 2.61 -15.50
N CYS A 77 -9.98 3.02 -16.56
CA CYS A 77 -10.60 3.76 -17.66
C CYS A 77 -11.57 2.87 -18.48
N LYS A 78 -12.64 3.48 -19.02
CA LYS A 78 -13.63 2.80 -19.88
C LYS A 78 -12.97 2.08 -21.07
N ARG A 79 -13.68 1.10 -21.66
CA ARG A 79 -13.23 0.45 -22.90
C ARG A 79 -13.04 1.55 -23.97
N ALA A 80 -11.92 1.48 -24.72
CA ALA A 80 -11.32 2.51 -25.58
C ALA A 80 -10.36 3.53 -24.92
N ASN A 81 -10.67 4.11 -23.75
CA ASN A 81 -9.86 5.21 -23.20
C ASN A 81 -8.42 4.81 -22.79
N SER A 82 -7.44 5.66 -23.09
CA SER A 82 -6.06 5.55 -22.61
C SER A 82 -5.87 6.29 -21.29
N CYS A 83 -4.93 5.83 -20.46
CA CYS A 83 -4.47 6.62 -19.33
C CYS A 83 -3.31 7.50 -19.79
N MET A 84 -3.52 8.82 -19.78
CA MET A 84 -2.49 9.79 -20.11
C MET A 84 -2.40 10.82 -18.99
N SER A 85 -1.19 11.03 -18.48
CA SER A 85 -0.92 12.01 -17.42
C SER A 85 -1.82 11.88 -16.18
N GLY A 86 -2.22 10.65 -15.85
CA GLY A 86 -3.05 10.38 -14.67
C GLY A 86 -4.54 10.61 -14.90
N MET A 87 -4.96 10.84 -16.14
CA MET A 87 -6.35 11.03 -16.52
C MET A 87 -6.73 10.07 -17.65
N CYS A 88 -7.96 9.57 -17.61
CA CYS A 88 -8.50 8.77 -18.69
C CYS A 88 -8.83 9.70 -19.87
N SER A 89 -7.98 9.76 -20.89
CA SER A 89 -8.30 10.50 -22.10
C SER A 89 -9.35 9.73 -22.90
N TYR A 90 -10.35 10.44 -23.41
CA TYR A 90 -11.18 9.94 -24.49
C TYR A 90 -10.32 10.05 -25.75
N ALA A 91 -9.88 8.90 -26.27
CA ALA A 91 -9.32 8.78 -27.60
C ALA A 91 -10.43 8.28 -28.52
#